data_AF-A0A352PWH4-F1
#
_entry.id   AF-A0A352PWH4-F1
#
_cell.length_a   1.000
_cell.length_b   1.000
_cell.length_c   1.000
_cell.angle_alpha   90.00
_cell.angle_beta   90.00
_cell.angle_gamma   90.00
#
_symmetry.space_group_name_H-M   'P 1'
#
loop_
_entity.id
_entity.type
_entity.pdbx_description
1 polymer ?
#
loop_
_entity_poly.entity_id
_entity_poly.type
_entity_poly.pdbx_seq_one_letter_code
_entity_poly.pdbx_strand_id
1 'polypeptide(L)'
;DLPGGTVLFREGDAGNRLYIVRNGELEVIKRMAMPEEQVLRVLKPGDYFGEMSLFNPREIRTASVRTRTPVRLLELEMGAFRSLVERRPAILAVMVRELTARFSDSEKTLIRALRKKSVKMRQQSSALRDAESLAAMGRAAASLAHDLKTPLVAIGGFTSLVRRHLEEGSADRNKLDIVLAETRRLEAMVKDMLDFARPLELRCAMVNVEAMVDVSLAVVQPSAEGRGIRIEKTVSDEIPPMHLDDDRLKQVIINLLLNAIQASATGQAVSLGCRGDSDGLCIEVADRGCGGPMECRDKVFSPFFTTSGL
;
A
#
# COMPACT_ATOMS: atom_id res chain seq x y z
N ASP A 1 20.65 -14.06 47.38
CA ASP A 1 20.88 -12.84 46.58
C ASP A 1 21.77 -13.19 45.40
N LEU A 2 21.47 -12.70 44.21
CA LEU A 2 22.20 -12.99 42.97
C LEU A 2 22.54 -11.67 42.25
N PRO A 3 23.76 -11.54 41.69
CA PRO A 3 24.14 -10.35 40.93
C PRO A 3 23.45 -10.31 39.57
N GLY A 4 23.33 -9.11 38.98
CA GLY A 4 22.79 -8.94 37.62
C GLY A 4 23.63 -9.69 36.57
N GLY A 5 22.98 -10.20 35.52
CA GLY A 5 23.59 -11.01 34.47
C GLY A 5 23.71 -12.51 34.79
N THR A 6 23.42 -12.94 36.02
CA THR A 6 23.41 -14.35 36.42
C THR A 6 22.30 -15.12 35.71
N VAL A 7 22.65 -16.23 35.06
CA VAL A 7 21.69 -17.20 34.50
C VAL A 7 21.31 -18.19 35.61
N LEU A 8 20.03 -18.25 35.97
CA LEU A 8 19.53 -19.15 37.00
C LEU A 8 19.43 -20.60 36.52
N PHE A 9 18.87 -20.78 35.34
CA PHE A 9 18.73 -22.05 34.66
C PHE A 9 18.46 -21.79 33.17
N ARG A 10 18.73 -22.79 32.35
CA ARG A 10 18.54 -22.77 30.91
C ARG A 10 17.32 -23.59 30.52
N GLU A 11 16.75 -23.22 29.38
CA GLU A 11 15.76 -24.05 28.68
C GLU A 11 16.35 -25.45 28.46
N GLY A 12 15.60 -26.49 28.80
CA GLY A 12 16.05 -27.88 28.77
C GLY A 12 16.58 -28.43 30.09
N ASP A 13 16.90 -27.60 31.08
CA ASP A 13 17.39 -28.07 32.38
C ASP A 13 16.29 -28.83 33.15
N ALA A 14 16.67 -29.77 34.02
CA ALA A 14 15.73 -30.35 34.98
C ALA A 14 15.37 -29.32 36.07
N GLY A 15 14.13 -29.34 36.56
CA GLY A 15 13.66 -28.41 37.59
C GLY A 15 12.97 -29.12 38.75
N ASN A 16 13.24 -28.70 39.99
CA ASN A 16 12.54 -29.17 41.19
C ASN A 16 12.27 -28.04 42.21
N ARG A 17 12.43 -26.79 41.79
CA ARG A 17 12.37 -25.57 42.62
C ARG A 17 11.53 -24.50 41.93
N LEU A 18 10.70 -23.84 42.73
CA LEU A 18 9.97 -22.62 42.43
C LEU A 18 10.70 -21.43 43.04
N TYR A 19 10.68 -20.31 42.34
CA TYR A 19 11.27 -19.06 42.81
C TYR A 19 10.23 -17.96 42.86
N ILE A 20 10.31 -17.10 43.88
CA ILE A 20 9.50 -15.90 44.02
C ILE A 20 10.45 -14.70 44.08
N VAL A 21 10.20 -13.69 43.26
CA VAL A 21 11.01 -12.48 43.20
C VAL A 21 10.65 -11.60 44.38
N ARG A 22 11.62 -11.38 45.28
CA ARG A 22 11.46 -10.46 46.41
C ARG A 22 11.86 -9.05 46.02
N ASN A 23 13.01 -8.88 45.34
CA ASN A 23 13.55 -7.62 44.86
C ASN A 23 14.28 -7.82 43.52
N GLY A 24 14.36 -6.76 42.71
CA GLY A 24 15.07 -6.74 41.42
C GLY A 24 14.23 -7.27 40.25
N GLU A 25 14.86 -7.42 39.08
CA GLU A 25 14.21 -7.85 37.84
C GLU A 25 14.95 -9.02 37.18
N LEU A 26 14.18 -9.94 36.60
CA LEU A 26 14.68 -11.05 35.78
C LEU A 26 14.03 -11.02 34.42
N GLU A 27 14.67 -11.64 33.43
CA GLU A 27 14.11 -11.87 32.10
C GLU A 27 13.99 -13.37 31.83
N VAL A 28 12.84 -13.74 31.26
CA VAL A 28 12.56 -15.07 30.73
C VAL A 28 12.88 -15.05 29.24
N ILE A 29 13.81 -15.90 28.83
CA ILE A 29 14.38 -15.90 27.48
C ILE A 29 14.07 -17.25 26.84
N LYS A 30 13.59 -17.23 25.61
CA LYS A 30 13.43 -18.45 24.80
C LYS A 30 14.41 -18.44 23.64
N ARG A 31 15.06 -19.58 23.42
CA ARG A 31 15.97 -19.72 22.29
C ARG A 31 15.13 -19.97 21.03
N MET A 32 15.13 -19.02 20.10
CA MET A 32 14.60 -19.25 18.76
C MET A 32 15.69 -19.90 17.88
N ALA A 33 15.36 -20.22 16.62
CA ALA A 33 16.36 -20.65 15.65
C ALA A 33 17.54 -19.65 15.62
N MET A 34 18.77 -20.16 15.64
CA MET A 34 19.97 -19.33 15.84
C MET A 34 20.10 -18.19 14.82
N PRO A 35 20.55 -16.97 15.22
CA PRO A 35 21.21 -16.64 16.50
C PRO A 35 20.36 -15.75 17.45
N GLU A 36 19.04 -15.66 17.29
CA GLU A 36 18.23 -14.71 18.07
C GLU A 36 17.68 -15.32 19.38
N GLU A 37 18.04 -14.72 20.51
CA GLU A 37 17.37 -14.93 21.80
C GLU A 37 16.23 -13.92 21.95
N GLN A 38 15.02 -14.40 22.22
CA GLN A 38 13.87 -13.52 22.44
C GLN A 38 13.52 -13.45 23.92
N VAL A 39 13.51 -12.24 24.48
CA VAL A 39 12.94 -11.98 25.80
C VAL A 39 11.42 -12.11 25.72
N LEU A 40 10.88 -13.13 26.35
CA LEU A 40 9.43 -13.37 26.41
C LEU A 40 8.75 -12.48 27.44
N ARG A 41 9.44 -12.26 28.58
CA ARG A 41 8.87 -11.55 29.73
C ARG A 41 9.94 -11.03 30.67
N VAL A 42 9.68 -9.89 31.31
CA VAL A 42 10.43 -9.42 32.49
C VAL A 42 9.62 -9.71 33.76
N LEU A 43 10.24 -10.33 34.75
CA LEU A 43 9.69 -10.67 36.06
C LEU A 43 10.08 -9.60 37.08
N LYS A 44 9.12 -9.20 37.92
CA LYS A 44 9.24 -8.12 38.91
C LYS A 44 8.95 -8.61 40.34
N PRO A 45 9.24 -7.81 41.39
CA PRO A 45 8.90 -8.19 42.77
C PRO A 45 7.44 -8.63 42.90
N GLY A 46 7.22 -9.78 43.54
CA GLY A 46 5.91 -10.44 43.66
C GLY A 46 5.62 -11.50 42.59
N ASP A 47 6.33 -11.49 41.46
CA ASP A 47 6.22 -12.57 40.46
C ASP A 47 6.88 -13.85 40.97
N TYR A 48 6.40 -14.99 40.46
CA TYR A 48 7.00 -16.30 40.67
C TYR A 48 7.24 -16.99 39.33
N PHE A 49 8.19 -17.94 39.31
CA PHE A 49 8.57 -18.68 38.11
C PHE A 49 9.18 -20.05 38.46
N GLY A 50 9.16 -20.96 37.50
CA GLY A 50 9.67 -22.32 37.66
C GLY A 50 8.65 -23.30 38.26
N GLU A 51 7.40 -22.87 38.34
CA GLU A 51 6.24 -23.59 38.83
C GLU A 51 5.88 -24.81 37.97
N MET A 52 6.16 -24.78 36.67
CA MET A 52 5.78 -25.87 35.75
C MET A 52 6.41 -27.20 36.15
N SER A 53 7.67 -27.18 36.57
CA SER A 53 8.38 -28.36 37.07
C SER A 53 7.83 -28.88 38.41
N LEU A 54 6.98 -28.11 39.11
CA LEU A 54 6.27 -28.55 40.32
C LEU A 54 5.02 -29.37 40.03
N PHE A 55 4.34 -29.09 38.91
CA PHE A 55 3.09 -29.76 38.51
C PHE A 55 3.34 -31.00 37.66
N ASN A 56 4.42 -31.01 36.87
CA ASN A 56 4.82 -32.14 36.04
C ASN A 56 6.32 -32.45 36.25
N PRO A 57 6.69 -33.40 37.13
CA PRO A 57 8.09 -33.70 37.47
C PRO A 57 8.93 -34.24 36.30
N ARG A 58 8.30 -34.59 35.17
CA ARG A 58 8.97 -35.03 33.93
C ARG A 58 9.25 -33.86 32.97
N GLU A 59 8.78 -32.66 33.27
CA GLU A 59 9.00 -31.47 32.44
C GLU A 59 10.32 -30.78 32.76
N ILE A 60 11.15 -30.68 31.73
CA ILE A 60 12.31 -29.79 31.65
C ILE A 60 11.88 -28.32 31.63
N ARG A 61 12.77 -27.41 32.04
CA ARG A 61 12.55 -25.96 31.97
C ARG A 61 12.21 -25.54 30.55
N THR A 62 11.09 -24.87 30.35
CA THR A 62 10.56 -24.46 29.03
C THR A 62 11.12 -23.14 28.52
N ALA A 63 11.94 -22.46 29.32
CA ALA A 63 12.64 -21.22 28.99
C ALA A 63 13.85 -21.05 29.92
N SER A 64 14.80 -20.21 29.51
CA SER A 64 15.94 -19.78 30.34
C SER A 64 15.55 -18.58 31.18
N VAL A 65 16.14 -18.42 32.36
CA VAL A 65 15.93 -17.23 33.21
C VAL A 65 17.26 -16.58 33.54
N ARG A 66 17.38 -15.28 33.28
CA ARG A 66 18.57 -14.47 33.58
C ARG A 66 18.19 -13.25 34.40
N THR A 67 19.03 -12.86 35.34
CA THR A 67 18.84 -11.65 36.14
C THR A 67 19.23 -10.42 35.32
N ARG A 68 18.42 -9.36 35.34
CA ARG A 68 18.76 -8.06 34.71
C ARG A 68 19.45 -7.13 35.70
N THR A 69 18.98 -7.14 36.94
CA THR A 69 19.53 -6.39 38.06
C THR A 69 19.93 -7.36 39.19
N PRO A 70 20.64 -6.90 40.24
CA PRO A 70 20.80 -7.71 41.44
C PRO A 70 19.43 -8.09 42.02
N VAL A 71 19.20 -9.38 42.26
CA VAL A 71 17.92 -9.91 42.72
C VAL A 71 18.02 -10.62 44.05
N ARG A 72 16.93 -10.54 44.82
CA ARG A 72 16.68 -11.40 45.97
C ARG A 72 15.52 -12.31 45.65
N LEU A 73 15.74 -13.62 45.75
CA LEU A 73 14.74 -14.63 45.47
C LEU A 73 14.40 -15.37 46.77
N LEU A 74 13.12 -15.71 46.92
CA LEU A 74 12.70 -16.79 47.81
C LEU A 74 12.64 -18.07 46.97
N GLU A 75 13.20 -19.14 47.50
CA GLU A 75 13.28 -20.41 46.83
C GLU A 75 12.48 -21.45 47.60
N LEU A 76 11.67 -22.22 46.88
CA LEU A 76 10.84 -23.25 47.43
C LEU A 76 11.09 -24.56 46.70
N GLU A 77 11.65 -25.52 47.42
CA GLU A 77 11.82 -26.89 46.92
C GLU A 77 10.49 -27.62 46.83
N MET A 78 10.40 -28.57 45.88
CA MET A 78 9.23 -29.43 45.67
C MET A 78 8.70 -30.05 46.97
N GLY A 79 9.58 -30.56 47.84
CA GLY A 79 9.17 -31.17 49.11
C GLY A 79 8.46 -30.17 50.03
N ALA A 80 9.05 -28.99 50.21
CA ALA A 80 8.47 -27.91 51.00
C ALA A 80 7.16 -27.39 50.40
N PHE A 81 7.08 -27.31 49.07
CA PHE A 81 5.84 -26.96 48.37
C PHE A 81 4.72 -27.99 48.63
N ARG A 82 5.03 -29.29 48.53
CA ARG A 82 4.04 -30.35 48.82
C ARG A 82 3.51 -30.25 50.24
N SER A 83 4.39 -30.11 51.23
CA SER A 83 3.98 -29.93 52.63
C SER A 83 3.18 -28.65 52.86
N LEU A 84 3.47 -27.57 52.11
CA LEU A 84 2.70 -26.32 52.16
C LEU A 84 1.28 -26.52 51.61
N VAL A 85 1.15 -27.22 50.48
CA VAL A 85 -0.13 -27.54 49.85
C VAL A 85 -0.97 -28.48 50.72
N GLU A 86 -0.35 -29.49 51.34
CA GLU A 86 -1.02 -30.40 52.29
C GLU A 86 -1.61 -29.64 53.48
N ARG A 87 -0.87 -28.67 54.03
CA ARG A 87 -1.33 -27.86 55.17
C ARG A 87 -2.35 -26.80 54.78
N ARG A 88 -2.30 -26.30 53.54
CA ARG A 88 -3.18 -25.24 53.03
C ARG A 88 -3.56 -25.48 51.56
N PRO A 89 -4.55 -26.36 51.29
CA PRO A 89 -4.97 -26.71 49.93
C PRO A 89 -5.41 -25.51 49.08
N ALA A 90 -5.89 -24.43 49.71
CA ALA A 90 -6.31 -23.21 49.03
C ALA A 90 -5.19 -22.54 48.20
N ILE A 91 -3.92 -22.72 48.57
CA ILE A 91 -2.77 -22.17 47.82
C ILE A 91 -2.71 -22.77 46.41
N LEU A 92 -2.98 -24.07 46.29
CA LEU A 92 -2.98 -24.79 45.01
C LEU A 92 -4.06 -24.23 44.08
N ALA A 93 -5.28 -24.01 44.60
CA ALA A 93 -6.39 -23.47 43.81
C ALA A 93 -6.10 -22.06 43.27
N VAL A 94 -5.46 -21.20 44.07
CA VAL A 94 -5.07 -19.85 43.63
C VAL A 94 -4.00 -19.93 42.55
N MET A 95 -2.98 -20.77 42.72
CA MET A 95 -1.91 -20.94 41.72
C MET A 95 -2.42 -21.51 40.40
N VAL A 96 -3.27 -22.53 40.44
CA VAL A 96 -3.85 -23.12 39.22
C VAL A 96 -4.69 -22.08 38.48
N ARG A 97 -5.54 -21.32 39.19
CA ARG A 97 -6.36 -20.27 38.58
C ARG A 97 -5.51 -19.19 37.91
N GLU A 98 -4.44 -18.75 38.58
CA GLU A 98 -3.50 -17.76 38.05
C GLU A 98 -2.78 -18.28 36.79
N LEU A 99 -2.37 -19.55 36.79
CA LEU A 99 -1.76 -20.18 35.61
C LEU A 99 -2.74 -20.26 34.44
N THR A 100 -3.96 -20.77 34.67
CA THR A 100 -4.99 -20.87 33.64
C THR A 100 -5.32 -19.50 33.02
N ALA A 101 -5.38 -18.45 33.83
CA ALA A 101 -5.61 -17.08 33.34
C ALA A 101 -4.45 -16.60 32.44
N ARG A 102 -3.20 -16.79 32.89
CA ARG A 102 -1.99 -16.42 32.11
C ARG A 102 -1.87 -17.17 30.79
N PHE A 103 -2.18 -18.47 30.77
CA PHE A 103 -2.18 -19.26 29.54
C PHE A 103 -3.25 -18.76 28.55
N SER A 104 -4.46 -18.50 29.03
CA SER A 104 -5.58 -18.02 28.21
C SER A 104 -5.28 -16.68 27.53
N ASP A 105 -4.61 -15.75 28.22
CA ASP A 105 -4.28 -14.43 27.67
C ASP A 105 -3.13 -14.48 26.66
N SER A 106 -2.15 -15.34 26.91
CA SER A 106 -1.03 -15.56 25.99
C SER A 106 -1.51 -16.18 24.66
N GLU A 107 -2.40 -17.16 24.73
CA GLU A 107 -3.00 -17.81 23.56
C GLU A 107 -3.81 -16.81 22.70
N LYS A 108 -4.68 -16.02 23.34
CA LYS A 108 -5.46 -14.96 22.65
C LYS A 108 -4.55 -13.96 21.93
N THR A 109 -3.44 -13.57 22.57
CA THR A 109 -2.48 -12.63 21.98
C THR A 109 -1.78 -13.22 20.77
N LEU A 110 -1.37 -14.50 20.85
CA LEU A 110 -0.74 -15.21 19.73
C LEU A 110 -1.70 -15.36 18.55
N ILE A 111 -2.96 -15.76 18.79
CA ILE A 111 -3.98 -15.88 17.73
C ILE A 111 -4.20 -14.53 17.03
N ARG A 112 -4.26 -13.43 17.78
CA ARG A 112 -4.38 -12.08 17.19
C ARG A 112 -3.17 -11.72 16.33
N ALA A 113 -1.96 -11.99 16.82
CA ALA A 113 -0.73 -11.72 16.08
C ALA A 113 -0.65 -12.52 14.77
N LEU A 114 -1.00 -13.81 14.82
CA LEU A 114 -1.06 -14.68 13.65
C LEU A 114 -2.10 -14.20 12.64
N ARG A 115 -3.31 -13.84 13.08
CA ARG A 115 -4.35 -13.28 12.20
C ARG A 115 -3.87 -12.00 11.51
N LYS A 116 -3.25 -11.07 12.26
CA LYS A 116 -2.71 -9.82 11.72
C LYS A 116 -1.61 -10.09 10.67
N LYS A 117 -0.70 -11.03 10.94
CA LYS A 117 0.35 -11.44 10.00
C LYS A 117 -0.23 -12.07 8.73
N SER A 118 -1.22 -12.95 8.86
CA SER A 118 -1.87 -13.60 7.71
C SER A 118 -2.62 -12.62 6.82
N VAL A 119 -3.32 -11.63 7.39
CA VAL A 119 -3.98 -10.57 6.61
C VAL A 119 -2.95 -9.74 5.85
N LYS A 120 -1.87 -9.30 6.51
CA LYS A 120 -0.80 -8.52 5.88
C LYS A 120 -0.13 -9.30 4.74
N MET A 121 0.13 -10.59 4.93
CA MET A 121 0.73 -11.45 3.92
C MET A 121 -0.18 -11.64 2.69
N ARG A 122 -1.49 -11.81 2.90
CA ARG A 122 -2.47 -11.88 1.80
C ARG A 122 -2.53 -10.59 1.00
N GLN A 123 -2.53 -9.44 1.67
CA GLN A 123 -2.52 -8.13 1.02
C GLN A 123 -1.27 -7.94 0.16
N GLN A 124 -0.09 -8.26 0.70
CA GLN A 124 1.18 -8.19 -0.04
C GLN A 124 1.20 -9.13 -1.24
N SER A 125 0.71 -10.37 -1.07
CA SER A 125 0.64 -11.33 -2.17
C SER A 125 -0.32 -10.89 -3.28
N SER A 126 -1.44 -10.23 -2.95
CA SER A 126 -2.35 -9.68 -3.96
C SER A 126 -1.69 -8.54 -4.73
N ALA A 127 -1.09 -7.58 -4.02
CA ALA A 127 -0.42 -6.44 -4.64
C ALA A 127 0.73 -6.88 -5.57
N LEU A 128 1.48 -7.92 -5.19
CA LEU A 128 2.52 -8.49 -6.05
C LEU A 128 1.95 -9.12 -7.32
N ARG A 129 0.84 -9.87 -7.22
CA ARG A 129 0.18 -10.48 -8.39
C ARG A 129 -0.36 -9.41 -9.34
N ASP A 130 -0.95 -8.36 -8.80
CA ASP A 130 -1.47 -7.24 -9.59
C ASP A 130 -0.31 -6.54 -10.31
N ALA A 131 0.80 -6.26 -9.61
CA ALA A 131 2.00 -5.67 -10.20
C ALA A 131 2.64 -6.56 -11.27
N GLU A 132 2.73 -7.87 -11.05
CA GLU A 132 3.24 -8.84 -12.04
C GLU A 132 2.34 -8.91 -13.28
N SER A 133 1.02 -8.92 -13.08
CA SER A 133 0.04 -8.91 -14.17
C SER A 133 0.15 -7.62 -15.00
N LEU A 134 0.20 -6.47 -14.34
CA LEU A 134 0.42 -5.16 -14.96
C LEU A 134 1.74 -5.11 -15.74
N ALA A 135 2.84 -5.60 -15.16
CA ALA A 135 4.13 -5.64 -15.84
C ALA A 135 4.12 -6.59 -17.06
N ALA A 136 3.43 -7.73 -16.98
CA ALA A 136 3.27 -8.64 -18.10
C ALA A 136 2.41 -8.02 -19.23
N MET A 137 1.30 -7.37 -18.86
CA MET A 137 0.46 -6.60 -19.78
C MET A 137 1.25 -5.46 -20.44
N GLY A 138 2.06 -4.72 -19.69
CA GLY A 138 2.94 -3.68 -20.21
C GLY A 138 3.93 -4.20 -21.25
N ARG A 139 4.62 -5.32 -20.97
CA ARG A 139 5.54 -5.93 -21.94
C ARG A 139 4.84 -6.37 -23.22
N ALA A 140 3.68 -7.03 -23.10
CA ALA A 140 2.88 -7.44 -24.26
C ALA A 140 2.39 -6.22 -25.05
N ALA A 141 1.94 -5.18 -24.35
CA ALA A 141 1.48 -3.94 -24.94
C ALA A 141 2.58 -3.21 -25.71
N ALA A 142 3.79 -3.16 -25.15
CA ALA A 142 4.94 -2.56 -25.81
C ALA A 142 5.34 -3.27 -27.11
N SER A 143 5.30 -4.61 -27.13
CA SER A 143 5.54 -5.40 -28.33
C SER A 143 4.51 -5.12 -29.41
N LEU A 144 3.22 -5.20 -29.07
CA LEU A 144 2.13 -4.93 -30.01
C LEU A 144 2.18 -3.50 -30.54
N ALA A 145 2.49 -2.53 -29.69
CA ALA A 145 2.61 -1.14 -30.09
C ALA A 145 3.77 -0.90 -31.08
N HIS A 146 4.89 -1.60 -30.90
CA HIS A 146 5.99 -1.55 -31.88
C HIS A 146 5.56 -2.09 -33.25
N ASP A 147 4.86 -3.22 -33.25
CA ASP A 147 4.38 -3.88 -34.47
C ASP A 147 3.30 -3.06 -35.19
N LEU A 148 2.46 -2.32 -34.45
CA LEU A 148 1.44 -1.43 -35.01
C LEU A 148 2.00 -0.08 -35.49
N LYS A 149 3.02 0.46 -34.82
CA LYS A 149 3.63 1.74 -35.21
C LYS A 149 4.21 1.69 -36.62
N THR A 150 4.84 0.57 -36.98
CA THR A 150 5.50 0.38 -38.27
C THR A 150 4.55 0.53 -39.48
N PRO A 151 3.43 -0.22 -39.58
CA PRO A 151 2.48 -0.06 -40.67
C PRO A 151 1.78 1.30 -40.65
N LEU A 152 1.50 1.89 -39.49
CA LEU A 152 0.88 3.22 -39.40
C LEU A 152 1.76 4.31 -39.99
N VAL A 153 3.06 4.31 -39.66
CA VAL A 153 4.03 5.26 -40.24
C VAL A 153 4.11 5.09 -41.77
N ALA A 154 4.09 3.84 -42.26
CA ALA A 154 4.09 3.57 -43.70
C ALA A 154 2.82 4.08 -44.38
N ILE A 155 1.64 3.78 -43.83
CA ILE A 155 0.34 4.25 -44.34
C ILE A 155 0.32 5.78 -44.36
N GLY A 156 0.63 6.44 -43.24
CA GLY A 156 0.65 7.90 -43.14
C GLY A 156 1.64 8.54 -44.12
N GLY A 157 2.81 7.92 -44.32
CA GLY A 157 3.83 8.35 -45.27
C GLY A 157 3.36 8.27 -46.72
N PHE A 158 2.86 7.11 -47.16
CA PHE A 158 2.37 6.91 -48.53
C PHE A 158 1.12 7.76 -48.82
N THR A 159 0.17 7.82 -47.89
CA THR A 159 -1.00 8.69 -48.01
C THR A 159 -0.59 10.15 -48.14
N SER A 160 0.39 10.62 -47.36
CA SER A 160 0.92 11.99 -47.46
C SER A 160 1.59 12.25 -48.81
N LEU A 161 2.31 11.27 -49.37
CA LEU A 161 2.95 11.38 -50.69
C LEU A 161 1.92 11.50 -51.81
N VAL A 162 0.89 10.64 -51.82
CA VAL A 162 -0.17 10.70 -52.83
C VAL A 162 -0.94 12.01 -52.71
N ARG A 163 -1.28 12.44 -51.48
CA ARG A 163 -2.00 13.69 -51.22
C ARG A 163 -1.30 14.93 -51.80
N ARG A 164 0.04 14.98 -51.79
CA ARG A 164 0.81 16.12 -52.33
C ARG A 164 0.63 16.32 -53.84
N HIS A 165 0.23 15.29 -54.57
CA HIS A 165 0.05 15.34 -56.03
C HIS A 165 -1.40 15.59 -56.45
N LEU A 166 -2.33 15.76 -55.48
CA LEU A 166 -3.73 16.04 -55.75
C LEU A 166 -4.01 17.54 -55.62
N GLU A 167 -4.91 18.06 -56.45
CA GLU A 167 -5.36 19.45 -56.40
C GLU A 167 -6.05 19.77 -55.06
N GLU A 168 -5.86 21.00 -54.57
CA GLU A 168 -6.55 21.48 -53.37
C GLU A 168 -8.06 21.47 -53.55
N GLY A 169 -8.78 20.98 -52.52
CA GLY A 169 -10.23 20.88 -52.53
C GLY A 169 -10.80 19.70 -53.35
N SER A 170 -9.97 18.92 -54.05
CA SER A 170 -10.45 17.73 -54.76
C SER A 170 -11.04 16.68 -53.81
N ALA A 171 -12.06 15.95 -54.27
CA ALA A 171 -12.76 14.95 -53.46
C ALA A 171 -11.82 13.85 -52.95
N ASP A 172 -10.83 13.45 -53.76
CA ASP A 172 -9.86 12.42 -53.36
C ASP A 172 -8.84 12.96 -52.35
N ARG A 173 -8.45 14.24 -52.43
CA ARG A 173 -7.60 14.87 -51.40
C ARG A 173 -8.30 14.92 -50.04
N ASN A 174 -9.59 15.27 -50.02
CA ASN A 174 -10.40 15.27 -48.80
C ASN A 174 -10.50 13.86 -48.19
N LYS A 175 -10.64 12.81 -49.00
CA LYS A 175 -10.61 11.41 -48.52
C LYS A 175 -9.26 11.06 -47.89
N LEU A 176 -8.15 11.46 -48.51
CA LEU A 176 -6.82 11.20 -47.96
C LEU A 176 -6.56 11.99 -46.67
N ASP A 177 -7.13 13.19 -46.52
CA ASP A 177 -7.07 13.96 -45.28
C ASP A 177 -7.76 13.23 -44.12
N ILE A 178 -8.89 12.58 -44.38
CA ILE A 178 -9.57 11.72 -43.39
C ILE A 178 -8.68 10.53 -43.00
N VAL A 179 -8.07 9.85 -43.97
CA VAL A 179 -7.14 8.72 -43.71
C VAL A 179 -5.93 9.16 -42.86
N LEU A 180 -5.37 10.33 -43.15
CA LEU A 180 -4.27 10.89 -42.36
C LEU A 180 -4.70 11.24 -40.94
N ALA A 181 -5.90 11.81 -40.75
CA ALA A 181 -6.43 12.09 -39.44
C ALA A 181 -6.59 10.80 -38.61
N GLU A 182 -7.12 9.73 -39.21
CA GLU A 182 -7.31 8.46 -38.53
C GLU A 182 -5.99 7.74 -38.24
N THR A 183 -5.01 7.84 -39.15
CA THR A 183 -3.66 7.30 -38.92
C THR A 183 -3.00 7.97 -37.72
N ARG A 184 -3.08 9.31 -37.62
CA ARG A 184 -2.55 10.06 -36.45
C ARG A 184 -3.26 9.69 -35.16
N ARG A 185 -4.57 9.45 -35.21
CA ARG A 185 -5.36 8.99 -34.07
C ARG A 185 -4.87 7.62 -33.59
N LEU A 186 -4.62 6.69 -34.50
CA LEU A 186 -4.06 5.37 -34.17
C LEU A 186 -2.63 5.47 -33.62
N GLU A 187 -1.79 6.34 -34.19
CA GLU A 187 -0.43 6.59 -33.67
C GLU A 187 -0.46 7.13 -32.22
N ALA A 188 -1.40 8.03 -31.91
CA ALA A 188 -1.60 8.53 -30.56
C ALA A 188 -2.03 7.41 -29.60
N MET A 189 -2.98 6.57 -30.01
CA MET A 189 -3.44 5.43 -29.20
C MET A 189 -2.32 4.41 -28.93
N VAL A 190 -1.49 4.13 -29.93
CA VAL A 190 -0.31 3.27 -29.79
C VAL A 190 0.73 3.88 -28.84
N LYS A 191 0.90 5.21 -28.87
CA LYS A 191 1.79 5.92 -27.96
C LYS A 191 1.28 5.84 -26.51
N ASP A 192 0.00 6.07 -26.28
CA ASP A 192 -0.61 5.98 -24.94
C ASP A 192 -0.44 4.58 -24.34
N MET A 193 -0.58 3.55 -25.18
CA MET A 193 -0.33 2.14 -24.82
C MET A 193 1.14 1.86 -24.43
N LEU A 194 2.11 2.50 -25.11
CA LEU A 194 3.54 2.41 -24.77
C LEU A 194 3.89 3.16 -23.49
N ASP A 195 3.30 4.34 -23.28
CA ASP A 195 3.53 5.15 -22.09
C ASP A 195 3.01 4.45 -20.83
N PHE A 196 1.94 3.66 -20.94
CA PHE A 196 1.44 2.78 -19.88
C PHE A 196 2.40 1.62 -19.54
N ALA A 197 3.05 1.05 -20.56
CA ALA A 197 3.91 -0.12 -20.40
C ALA A 197 5.26 0.16 -19.73
N ARG A 198 5.67 1.43 -19.64
CA ARG A 198 6.96 1.82 -19.09
C ARG A 198 6.87 2.06 -17.58
N PRO A 199 7.92 1.71 -16.81
CA PRO A 199 8.05 2.17 -15.43
C PRO A 199 7.94 3.70 -15.38
N LEU A 200 7.04 4.22 -14.55
CA LEU A 200 6.87 5.66 -14.37
C LEU A 200 8.02 6.21 -13.54
N GLU A 201 8.97 6.88 -14.19
CA GLU A 201 9.99 7.70 -13.53
C GLU A 201 9.49 9.13 -13.45
N LEU A 202 9.25 9.62 -12.23
CA LEU A 202 8.84 10.99 -11.97
C LEU A 202 10.06 11.91 -11.93
N ARG A 203 9.99 13.03 -12.66
CA ARG A 203 11.02 14.08 -12.67
C ARG A 203 10.47 15.29 -11.95
N CYS A 204 10.55 15.27 -10.62
CA CYS A 204 9.99 16.34 -9.82
C CYS A 204 10.93 17.57 -9.77
N ALA A 205 10.32 18.75 -9.85
CA ALA A 205 10.96 20.05 -9.68
C ALA A 205 10.04 20.99 -8.90
N MET A 206 10.53 22.16 -8.49
CA MET A 206 9.66 23.19 -7.91
C MET A 206 8.76 23.77 -9.01
N VAL A 207 7.46 23.54 -8.91
CA VAL A 207 6.45 23.93 -9.90
C VAL A 207 5.50 24.95 -9.29
N ASN A 208 5.23 26.02 -10.03
CA ASN A 208 4.11 26.91 -9.75
C ASN A 208 2.82 26.24 -10.26
N VAL A 209 1.96 25.85 -9.32
CA VAL A 209 0.73 25.10 -9.62
C VAL A 209 -0.24 25.91 -10.48
N GLU A 210 -0.35 27.22 -10.25
CA GLU A 210 -1.24 28.07 -11.04
C GLU A 210 -0.79 28.15 -12.50
N ALA A 211 0.50 28.37 -12.73
CA ALA A 211 1.06 28.42 -14.08
C ALA A 211 0.92 27.07 -14.81
N MET A 212 1.08 25.95 -14.08
CA MET A 212 0.86 24.60 -14.61
C MET A 212 -0.60 24.43 -15.08
N VAL A 213 -1.56 24.85 -14.24
CA VAL A 213 -3.00 24.81 -14.55
C VAL A 213 -3.34 25.67 -15.76
N ASP A 214 -2.78 26.88 -15.86
CA ASP A 214 -3.05 27.79 -16.97
C ASP A 214 -2.57 27.22 -18.31
N VAL A 215 -1.39 26.59 -18.32
CA VAL A 215 -0.89 25.89 -19.51
C VAL A 215 -1.81 24.74 -19.91
N SER A 216 -2.29 23.93 -18.95
CA SER A 216 -3.24 22.84 -19.23
C SER A 216 -4.57 23.35 -19.78
N LEU A 217 -5.11 24.45 -19.24
CA LEU A 217 -6.35 25.07 -19.70
C LEU A 217 -6.21 25.58 -21.14
N ALA A 218 -5.11 26.25 -21.46
CA ALA A 218 -4.85 26.76 -22.81
C ALA A 218 -4.86 25.65 -23.88
N VAL A 219 -4.41 24.43 -23.53
CA VAL A 219 -4.41 23.28 -24.44
C VAL A 219 -5.83 22.79 -24.75
N VAL A 220 -6.71 22.75 -23.76
CA VAL A 220 -8.07 22.19 -23.93
C VAL A 220 -9.11 23.23 -24.37
N GLN A 221 -8.79 24.52 -24.24
CA GLN A 221 -9.69 25.63 -24.56
C GLN A 221 -10.34 25.53 -25.96
N PRO A 222 -9.60 25.23 -27.06
CA PRO A 222 -10.22 25.11 -28.38
C PRO A 222 -11.25 23.98 -28.48
N SER A 223 -11.05 22.89 -27.72
CA SER A 223 -11.97 21.75 -27.70
C SER A 223 -13.25 22.06 -26.91
N ALA A 224 -13.14 22.85 -25.84
CA ALA A 224 -14.29 23.33 -25.09
C ALA A 224 -15.13 24.31 -25.93
N GLU A 225 -14.49 25.27 -26.59
CA GLU A 225 -15.14 26.24 -27.48
C GLU A 225 -15.87 25.55 -28.64
N GLY A 226 -15.21 24.58 -29.29
CA GLY A 226 -15.81 23.81 -30.39
C GLY A 226 -17.06 23.00 -29.99
N ARG A 227 -17.26 22.73 -28.70
CA ARG A 227 -18.44 22.03 -28.14
C ARG A 227 -19.41 22.96 -27.40
N GLY A 228 -19.09 24.25 -27.30
CA GLY A 228 -19.86 25.23 -26.53
C GLY A 228 -19.87 24.95 -25.02
N ILE A 229 -18.76 24.45 -24.48
CA ILE A 229 -18.57 24.20 -23.04
C ILE A 229 -17.81 25.36 -22.40
N ARG A 230 -18.24 25.82 -21.23
CA ARG A 230 -17.49 26.81 -20.43
C ARG A 230 -16.56 26.11 -19.44
N ILE A 231 -15.34 26.62 -19.27
CA ILE A 231 -14.42 26.14 -18.23
C ILE A 231 -14.32 27.19 -17.13
N GLU A 232 -14.55 26.77 -15.89
CA GLU A 232 -14.47 27.61 -14.69
C GLU A 232 -13.24 27.21 -13.86
N LYS A 233 -12.24 28.11 -13.78
CA LYS A 233 -11.01 27.92 -13.00
C LYS A 233 -11.20 28.50 -11.59
N THR A 234 -10.87 27.72 -10.57
CA THR A 234 -10.74 28.19 -9.18
C THR A 234 -9.43 27.68 -8.60
N VAL A 235 -8.47 28.56 -8.35
CA VAL A 235 -7.19 28.22 -7.71
C VAL A 235 -7.08 29.02 -6.43
N SER A 236 -6.74 28.36 -5.31
CA SER A 236 -6.51 29.03 -4.04
C SER A 236 -5.27 29.93 -4.11
N ASP A 237 -5.35 31.14 -3.56
CA ASP A 237 -4.28 32.15 -3.60
C ASP A 237 -3.01 31.74 -2.82
N GLU A 238 -3.10 30.73 -1.95
CA GLU A 238 -2.03 30.37 -1.00
C GLU A 238 -1.26 29.09 -1.36
N ILE A 239 -1.32 28.60 -2.60
CA ILE A 239 -0.58 27.38 -2.97
C ILE A 239 0.90 27.73 -3.20
N PRO A 240 1.83 27.32 -2.30
CA PRO A 240 3.24 27.57 -2.52
C PRO A 240 3.75 26.74 -3.71
N PRO A 241 4.89 27.08 -4.31
CA PRO A 241 5.55 26.20 -5.26
C PRO A 241 5.78 24.81 -4.64
N MET A 242 5.46 23.75 -5.39
CA MET A 242 5.50 22.37 -4.87
C MET A 242 6.44 21.50 -5.69
N HIS A 243 6.99 20.45 -5.06
CA HIS A 243 7.91 19.53 -5.71
C HIS A 243 7.14 18.47 -6.53
N LEU A 244 6.89 18.76 -7.80
CA LEU A 244 5.99 18.01 -8.68
C LEU A 244 6.63 17.70 -10.03
N ASP A 245 6.13 16.68 -10.72
CA ASP A 245 6.42 16.44 -12.14
C ASP A 245 5.41 17.22 -12.99
N ASP A 246 5.87 18.37 -13.50
CA ASP A 246 5.06 19.34 -14.25
C ASP A 246 4.40 18.72 -15.49
N ASP A 247 5.17 17.99 -16.30
CA ASP A 247 4.68 17.39 -17.54
C ASP A 247 3.64 16.30 -17.27
N ARG A 248 3.87 15.45 -16.26
CA ARG A 248 2.93 14.37 -15.91
C ARG A 248 1.64 14.91 -15.32
N LEU A 249 1.69 15.92 -14.47
CA LEU A 249 0.47 16.52 -13.92
C LEU A 249 -0.31 17.28 -14.99
N LYS A 250 0.35 18.02 -15.89
CA LYS A 250 -0.33 18.63 -17.04
C LYS A 250 -1.07 17.59 -17.85
N GLN A 251 -0.46 16.45 -18.12
CA GLN A 251 -1.10 15.34 -18.85
C GLN A 251 -2.34 14.81 -18.11
N VAL A 252 -2.27 14.62 -16.79
CA VAL A 252 -3.42 14.23 -15.97
C VAL A 252 -4.55 15.25 -16.07
N ILE A 253 -4.24 16.54 -15.87
CA ILE A 253 -5.23 17.63 -15.93
C ILE A 253 -5.89 17.69 -17.31
N ILE A 254 -5.11 17.64 -18.38
CA ILE A 254 -5.59 17.66 -19.76
C ILE A 254 -6.53 16.47 -20.02
N ASN A 255 -6.14 15.26 -19.62
CA ASN A 255 -6.95 14.06 -19.82
C ASN A 255 -8.29 14.14 -19.07
N LEU A 256 -8.27 14.60 -17.82
CA LEU A 256 -9.49 14.77 -17.02
C LEU A 256 -10.42 15.84 -17.63
N LEU A 257 -9.87 16.97 -18.05
CA LEU A 257 -10.64 18.05 -18.69
C LEU A 257 -11.23 17.61 -20.03
N LEU A 258 -10.47 16.91 -20.87
CA LEU A 258 -10.98 16.39 -22.14
C LEU A 258 -12.13 15.39 -21.91
N ASN A 259 -12.01 14.50 -20.93
CA ASN A 259 -13.07 13.57 -20.57
C ASN A 259 -14.33 14.31 -20.08
N ALA A 260 -14.16 15.32 -19.22
CA ALA A 260 -15.24 16.17 -18.72
C ALA A 260 -15.95 16.96 -19.83
N ILE A 261 -15.19 17.57 -20.75
CA ILE A 261 -15.70 18.25 -21.94
C ILE A 261 -16.45 17.27 -22.85
N GLN A 262 -15.96 16.04 -22.96
CA GLN A 262 -16.57 15.02 -23.80
C GLN A 262 -17.92 14.53 -23.25
N ALA A 263 -18.02 14.39 -21.93
CA ALA A 263 -19.22 13.93 -21.22
C ALA A 263 -20.30 15.02 -21.07
N SER A 264 -19.92 16.29 -21.16
CA SER A 264 -20.83 17.42 -20.97
C SER A 264 -21.63 17.77 -22.23
N ALA A 265 -22.88 18.19 -22.03
CA ALA A 265 -23.74 18.73 -23.09
C ALA A 265 -23.41 20.20 -23.38
N THR A 266 -23.68 20.65 -24.62
CA THR A 266 -23.47 22.05 -25.03
C THR A 266 -24.16 23.04 -24.10
N GLY A 267 -23.46 24.11 -23.73
CA GLY A 267 -23.91 25.14 -22.79
C GLY A 267 -23.65 24.82 -21.31
N GLN A 268 -23.18 23.62 -20.97
CA GLN A 268 -22.76 23.27 -19.62
C GLN A 268 -21.36 23.83 -19.29
N ALA A 269 -21.03 23.79 -17.99
CA ALA A 269 -19.72 24.19 -17.47
C ALA A 269 -18.96 22.98 -16.89
N VAL A 270 -17.65 22.98 -17.10
CA VAL A 270 -16.67 22.11 -16.44
C VAL A 270 -15.86 22.98 -15.49
N SER A 271 -15.70 22.54 -14.25
CA SER A 271 -14.93 23.27 -13.23
C SER A 271 -13.59 22.59 -12.98
N LEU A 272 -12.54 23.41 -12.83
CA LEU A 272 -11.20 23.00 -12.41
C LEU A 272 -10.85 23.74 -11.11
N GLY A 273 -10.80 23.00 -10.02
CA GLY A 273 -10.41 23.46 -8.70
C GLY A 273 -8.98 23.06 -8.35
N CYS A 274 -8.21 23.95 -7.73
CA CYS A 274 -6.93 23.59 -7.10
C CYS A 274 -6.86 24.20 -5.69
N ARG A 275 -6.54 23.36 -4.71
CA ARG A 275 -6.33 23.76 -3.31
C ARG A 275 -5.08 23.07 -2.75
N GLY A 276 -4.29 23.80 -1.98
CA GLY A 276 -3.18 23.26 -1.20
C GLY A 276 -3.56 23.25 0.28
N ASP A 277 -3.20 22.20 0.99
CA ASP A 277 -3.33 22.10 2.45
C ASP A 277 -2.09 21.41 3.06
N SER A 278 -2.14 21.07 4.36
CA SER A 278 -1.04 20.36 5.04
C SER A 278 -0.77 18.95 4.51
N ASP A 279 -1.76 18.34 3.84
CA ASP A 279 -1.72 16.97 3.36
C ASP A 279 -1.29 16.89 1.88
N GLY A 280 -1.35 18.01 1.14
CA GLY A 280 -0.73 18.16 -0.17
C GLY A 280 -1.50 19.06 -1.12
N LEU A 281 -1.38 18.76 -2.42
CA LEU A 281 -2.12 19.43 -3.49
C LEU A 281 -3.35 18.59 -3.87
N CYS A 282 -4.52 19.21 -3.86
CA CYS A 282 -5.72 18.64 -4.42
C CYS A 282 -6.12 19.39 -5.70
N ILE A 283 -6.24 18.63 -6.79
CA ILE A 283 -6.75 19.08 -8.08
C ILE A 283 -8.07 18.37 -8.34
N GLU A 284 -9.11 19.14 -8.62
CA GLU A 284 -10.47 18.64 -8.78
C GLU A 284 -11.00 19.06 -10.15
N VAL A 285 -11.52 18.11 -10.92
CA VAL A 285 -12.23 18.36 -12.18
C VAL A 285 -13.66 17.86 -12.00
N ALA A 286 -14.63 18.76 -12.14
CA ALA A 286 -16.05 18.40 -12.04
C ALA A 286 -16.81 18.81 -13.29
N ASP A 287 -17.60 17.89 -13.82
CA ASP A 287 -18.49 18.11 -14.96
C ASP A 287 -19.97 17.90 -14.56
N ARG A 288 -20.87 18.31 -15.44
CA ARG A 288 -22.32 18.10 -15.30
C ARG A 288 -22.89 17.15 -16.36
N GLY A 289 -22.05 16.27 -16.89
CA GLY A 289 -22.40 15.32 -17.93
C GLY A 289 -23.37 14.24 -17.48
N CYS A 290 -23.62 13.26 -18.34
CA CYS A 290 -24.56 12.17 -18.11
C CYS A 290 -24.22 11.26 -16.91
N GLY A 291 -22.98 11.36 -16.39
CA GLY A 291 -22.47 10.49 -15.33
C GLY A 291 -22.22 9.05 -15.82
N GLY A 292 -21.31 8.35 -15.16
CA GLY A 292 -21.12 6.91 -15.36
C GLY A 292 -22.09 6.09 -14.48
N PRO A 293 -22.48 4.86 -14.89
CA PRO A 293 -23.21 3.95 -14.01
C PRO A 293 -22.45 3.71 -12.70
N MET A 294 -23.16 3.62 -11.56
CA MET A 294 -22.51 3.38 -10.26
C MET A 294 -21.71 2.08 -10.23
N GLU A 295 -22.11 1.05 -11.01
CA GLU A 295 -21.37 -0.22 -11.10
C GLU A 295 -20.02 -0.11 -11.82
N CYS A 296 -19.75 1.00 -12.49
CA CYS A 296 -18.52 1.22 -13.27
C CYS A 296 -17.44 2.00 -12.52
N ARG A 297 -17.71 2.51 -11.30
CA ARG A 297 -16.77 3.37 -10.55
C ARG A 297 -15.39 2.74 -10.32
N ASP A 298 -15.33 1.43 -10.09
CA ASP A 298 -14.04 0.74 -9.88
C ASP A 298 -13.33 0.42 -11.20
N LYS A 299 -14.05 0.50 -12.33
CA LYS A 299 -13.56 0.16 -13.67
C LYS A 299 -13.10 1.35 -14.49
N VAL A 300 -13.40 2.58 -14.10
CA VAL A 300 -12.98 3.79 -14.85
C VAL A 300 -11.46 3.95 -14.91
N PHE A 301 -10.73 3.34 -13.98
CA PHE A 301 -9.27 3.28 -13.99
C PHE A 301 -8.72 2.01 -14.66
N SER A 302 -9.59 1.14 -15.19
CA SER A 302 -9.18 -0.05 -15.92
C SER A 302 -8.76 0.31 -17.36
N PRO A 303 -7.73 -0.36 -17.91
CA PRO A 303 -7.31 -0.14 -19.29
C PRO A 303 -8.45 -0.35 -20.28
N PHE A 304 -8.51 0.49 -21.33
CA PHE A 304 -9.46 0.39 -22.45
C PHE A 304 -10.95 0.54 -22.08
N PHE A 305 -11.25 0.98 -20.86
CA PHE A 305 -12.62 1.24 -20.45
C PHE A 305 -13.14 2.53 -21.10
N THR A 306 -14.19 2.43 -21.90
CA THR A 306 -14.94 3.57 -22.45
C THR A 306 -16.43 3.26 -22.42
N THR A 307 -17.23 4.24 -22.04
CA THR A 307 -18.70 4.18 -22.11
C THR A 307 -19.25 4.80 -23.39
N SER A 308 -18.39 5.40 -24.23
CA SER A 308 -18.79 6.13 -25.45
C SER A 308 -19.17 5.23 -26.64
N GLY A 309 -19.22 3.91 -26.44
CA GLY A 309 -19.60 2.92 -27.45
C GLY A 309 -20.78 2.01 -27.06
N LEU A 310 -21.53 2.38 -26.01
CA LEU A 310 -22.78 1.73 -25.62
C LEU A 310 -23.99 2.53 -26.09
#